data_AF-A0A3D5MPJ8-F1
#
_entry.id   AF-A0A3D5MPJ8-F1
#
_cell.length_a   1.000
_cell.length_b   1.000
_cell.length_c   1.000
_cell.angle_alpha   90.00
_cell.angle_beta   90.00
_cell.angle_gamma   90.00
#
_symmetry.space_group_name_H-M   'P 1'
#
loop_
_entity.id
_entity.type
_entity.pdbx_description
1 polymer ?
#
loop_
_entity_poly.entity_id
_entity_poly.type
_entity_poly.pdbx_seq_one_letter_code
_entity_poly.pdbx_strand_id
1 'polypeptide(L)'
;MFARYTERAQRVILLAQEEARRRKEGVVGTEHILLGLLREGEGVGTKVLQALGVDLERARSEVEKLIGAGGTGRPQGPVEGVVLTPRAKKVVMELAPREAQSLGHNYVGTEHLLLALLREGEGIAAKALEGMGVDLERARGLVVQLLGGHQAPQGLWAHLAGMPAPPGIQAPGRQRQAPGRSKTPTLDTYGRDLTALAREGKLDPVIGREKEIERVIQVLSRRTKNNPALIGEPGVGKTAIVEGLAQRIVDNRVPEVLKDRRVVALDLASLVAGSKYRGEFEERLKRVMNEIRGSGEIILFVDELHTIVGAGAAEGAIDASNILKPALARGELQCIGATTLDEYRKHIEKDPALERRFQPITVSEPTVEETLAILRGLRDRYEAHHGVEIL
;
A
#
# COMPACT_ATOMS: atom_id res chain seq x y z
N MET A 1 9.42 4.87 -28.78
CA MET A 1 8.96 6.26 -28.53
C MET A 1 8.29 6.44 -27.16
N PHE A 2 7.64 5.42 -26.57
CA PHE A 2 6.92 5.52 -25.28
C PHE A 2 7.53 4.72 -24.11
N ALA A 3 8.85 4.52 -24.07
CA ALA A 3 9.50 3.62 -23.10
C ALA A 3 9.27 4.00 -21.61
N ARG A 4 8.86 5.24 -21.32
CA ARG A 4 8.53 5.72 -19.97
C ARG A 4 7.04 5.67 -19.62
N TYR A 5 6.16 5.23 -20.52
CA TYR A 5 4.71 5.18 -20.28
C TYR A 5 4.32 3.80 -19.79
N THR A 6 3.44 3.73 -18.79
CA THR A 6 2.87 2.45 -18.34
C THR A 6 2.05 1.81 -19.46
N GLU A 7 1.86 0.49 -19.41
CA GLU A 7 1.05 -0.23 -20.41
C GLU A 7 -0.36 0.35 -20.53
N ARG A 8 -0.96 0.79 -19.42
CA ARG A 8 -2.27 1.44 -19.41
C ARG A 8 -2.24 2.82 -20.06
N ALA A 9 -1.20 3.63 -19.83
CA ALA A 9 -1.06 4.92 -20.50
C ALA A 9 -0.82 4.77 -22.01
N GLN A 10 -0.04 3.76 -22.43
CA GLN A 10 0.13 3.42 -23.84
C GLN A 10 -1.21 2.97 -24.46
N ARG A 11 -2.00 2.17 -23.73
CA ARG A 11 -3.34 1.76 -24.14
C ARG A 11 -4.29 2.94 -24.32
N VAL A 12 -4.27 3.93 -23.42
CA VAL A 12 -5.07 5.17 -23.58
C VAL A 12 -4.75 5.89 -24.89
N ILE A 13 -3.45 6.02 -25.24
CA ILE A 13 -3.03 6.67 -26.49
C ILE A 13 -3.48 5.86 -27.72
N LEU A 14 -3.39 4.53 -27.65
CA LEU A 14 -3.87 3.65 -28.72
C LEU A 14 -5.39 3.79 -28.91
N LEU A 15 -6.15 3.77 -27.82
CA LEU A 15 -7.60 3.94 -27.84
C LEU A 15 -7.99 5.33 -28.39
N ALA A 16 -7.23 6.38 -28.08
CA ALA A 16 -7.44 7.71 -28.66
C ALA A 16 -7.29 7.72 -30.19
N GLN A 17 -6.28 7.01 -30.71
CA GLN A 17 -6.11 6.84 -32.17
C GLN A 17 -7.25 6.04 -32.80
N GLU A 18 -7.75 5.01 -32.12
CA GLU A 18 -8.92 4.25 -32.56
C GLU A 18 -10.19 5.11 -32.61
N GLU A 19 -10.43 5.95 -31.61
CA GLU A 19 -11.59 6.86 -31.58
C GLU A 19 -11.53 7.88 -32.72
N ALA A 20 -10.35 8.44 -33.02
CA ALA A 20 -10.17 9.34 -34.17
C ALA A 20 -10.46 8.61 -35.49
N ARG A 21 -9.94 7.40 -35.68
CA ARG A 21 -10.23 6.57 -36.87
C ARG A 21 -11.71 6.23 -36.99
N ARG A 22 -12.35 5.83 -35.89
CA ARG A 22 -13.78 5.51 -35.85
C ARG A 22 -14.63 6.69 -36.30
N ARG A 23 -14.19 7.91 -35.98
CA ARG A 23 -14.83 9.17 -36.38
C ARG A 23 -14.41 9.68 -37.76
N LYS A 24 -13.51 8.96 -38.45
CA LYS A 24 -12.90 9.35 -39.73
C LYS A 24 -12.15 10.68 -39.65
N GLU A 25 -11.54 10.93 -38.49
CA GLU A 25 -10.68 12.08 -38.24
C GLU A 25 -9.23 11.67 -38.45
N GLY A 26 -8.49 12.43 -39.27
CA GLY A 26 -7.09 12.16 -39.57
C GLY A 26 -6.12 12.60 -38.46
N VAL A 27 -6.64 13.25 -37.42
CA VAL A 27 -5.86 13.82 -36.32
C VAL A 27 -6.43 13.41 -34.97
N VAL A 28 -5.57 13.16 -33.99
CA VAL A 28 -5.94 12.96 -32.59
C VAL A 28 -5.85 14.29 -31.86
N GLY A 29 -6.99 14.81 -31.40
CA GLY A 29 -7.05 15.94 -30.47
C GLY A 29 -7.17 15.52 -29.00
N THR A 30 -7.34 16.52 -28.13
CA THR A 30 -7.42 16.33 -26.67
C THR A 30 -8.63 15.48 -26.26
N GLU A 31 -9.75 15.66 -26.94
CA GLU A 31 -11.00 14.93 -26.80
C GLU A 31 -10.84 13.44 -27.06
N HIS A 32 -10.02 13.06 -28.05
CA HIS A 32 -9.71 11.67 -28.32
C HIS A 32 -8.90 11.03 -27.20
N ILE A 33 -7.96 11.78 -26.60
CA ILE A 33 -7.20 11.30 -25.43
C ILE A 33 -8.14 11.10 -24.24
N LEU A 34 -9.08 12.02 -24.01
CA LEU A 34 -10.08 11.87 -22.96
C LEU A 34 -10.99 10.68 -23.22
N LEU A 35 -11.50 10.50 -24.45
CA LEU A 35 -12.29 9.32 -24.82
C LEU A 35 -11.49 8.01 -24.65
N GLY A 36 -10.19 8.01 -24.97
CA GLY A 36 -9.30 6.89 -24.73
C GLY A 36 -9.15 6.55 -23.25
N LEU A 37 -9.08 7.57 -22.39
CA LEU A 37 -9.03 7.42 -20.93
C LEU A 37 -10.34 6.86 -20.38
N LEU A 38 -11.48 7.39 -20.83
CA LEU A 38 -12.81 6.89 -20.46
C LEU A 38 -13.02 5.43 -20.91
N ARG A 39 -12.52 5.06 -22.10
CA ARG A 39 -12.65 3.71 -22.67
C ARG A 39 -11.69 2.69 -22.03
N GLU A 40 -10.54 3.11 -21.52
CA GLU A 40 -9.65 2.23 -20.75
C GLU A 40 -10.27 1.82 -19.41
N GLY A 41 -11.04 2.72 -18.78
CA GLY A 41 -12.01 2.41 -17.72
C GLY A 41 -11.44 2.08 -16.33
N GLU A 42 -10.25 1.47 -16.24
CA GLU A 42 -9.72 0.91 -15.00
C GLU A 42 -8.51 1.67 -14.41
N GLY A 43 -7.98 2.62 -15.16
CA GLY A 43 -6.83 3.43 -14.81
C GLY A 43 -7.09 4.45 -13.70
N VAL A 44 -6.01 4.94 -13.10
CA VAL A 44 -6.07 5.92 -12.01
C VAL A 44 -6.74 7.21 -12.46
N GLY A 45 -6.48 7.68 -13.70
CA GLY A 45 -7.18 8.84 -14.25
C GLY A 45 -8.71 8.68 -14.26
N THR A 46 -9.21 7.51 -14.67
CA THR A 46 -10.66 7.24 -14.69
C THR A 46 -11.24 7.20 -13.28
N LYS A 47 -10.52 6.60 -12.33
CA LYS A 47 -10.90 6.59 -10.91
C LYS A 47 -10.95 8.00 -10.32
N VAL A 48 -10.04 8.90 -10.71
CA VAL A 48 -10.06 10.32 -10.30
C VAL A 48 -11.32 11.01 -10.81
N LEU A 49 -11.67 10.81 -12.08
CA LEU A 49 -12.91 11.37 -12.65
C LEU A 49 -14.15 10.88 -11.89
N GLN A 50 -14.25 9.57 -11.63
CA GLN A 50 -15.35 8.99 -10.86
C GLN A 50 -15.41 9.56 -9.44
N ALA A 51 -14.26 9.75 -8.77
CA ALA A 51 -14.18 10.34 -7.45
C ALA A 51 -14.61 11.82 -7.41
N LEU A 52 -14.47 12.55 -8.54
CA LEU A 52 -15.00 13.91 -8.71
C LEU A 52 -16.49 13.94 -9.03
N GLY A 53 -17.17 12.79 -9.08
CA GLY A 53 -18.60 12.70 -9.41
C GLY A 53 -18.88 12.73 -10.91
N VAL A 54 -17.87 12.52 -11.75
CA VAL A 54 -18.03 12.40 -13.19
C VAL A 54 -18.56 11.01 -13.53
N ASP A 55 -19.77 10.97 -14.07
CA ASP A 55 -20.30 9.77 -14.72
C ASP A 55 -19.62 9.58 -16.09
N LEU A 56 -19.03 8.41 -16.33
CA LEU A 56 -18.20 8.17 -17.51
C LEU A 56 -19.03 8.21 -18.82
N GLU A 57 -20.27 7.76 -18.78
CA GLU A 57 -21.17 7.77 -19.94
C GLU A 57 -21.66 9.19 -20.25
N ARG A 58 -21.93 10.00 -19.23
CA ARG A 58 -22.20 11.44 -19.39
C ARG A 58 -20.98 12.18 -19.90
N ALA A 59 -19.78 11.91 -19.37
CA ALA A 59 -18.54 12.50 -19.83
C ALA A 59 -18.28 12.19 -21.31
N ARG A 60 -18.48 10.93 -21.70
CA ARG A 60 -18.44 10.53 -23.10
C ARG A 60 -19.43 11.35 -23.91
N SER A 61 -20.70 11.33 -23.54
CA SER A 61 -21.77 12.05 -24.25
C SER A 61 -21.48 13.55 -24.40
N GLU A 62 -20.90 14.18 -23.38
CA GLU A 62 -20.57 15.62 -23.40
C GLU A 62 -19.40 15.92 -24.35
N VAL A 63 -18.35 15.10 -24.33
CA VAL A 63 -17.27 15.18 -25.30
C VAL A 63 -17.81 15.00 -26.72
N GLU A 64 -18.71 14.04 -26.93
CA GLU A 64 -19.32 13.79 -28.24
C GLU A 64 -20.15 14.98 -28.76
N LYS A 65 -20.88 15.67 -27.87
CA LYS A 65 -21.60 16.90 -28.22
C LYS A 65 -20.65 18.04 -28.60
N LEU A 66 -19.58 18.24 -27.82
CA LEU A 66 -18.61 19.31 -28.08
C LEU A 66 -17.84 19.09 -29.39
N ILE A 67 -17.56 17.84 -29.74
CA ILE A 67 -17.04 17.47 -31.06
C ILE A 67 -18.08 17.78 -32.15
N GLY A 68 -19.34 17.40 -31.93
CA GLY A 68 -20.44 17.63 -32.88
C GLY A 68 -20.75 19.11 -33.15
N ALA A 69 -20.51 19.99 -32.17
CA ALA A 69 -20.68 21.44 -32.31
C ALA A 69 -19.42 22.15 -32.86
N GLY A 70 -18.24 21.54 -32.68
CA GLY A 70 -16.94 22.15 -32.94
C GLY A 70 -16.19 21.59 -34.15
N GLY A 71 -16.86 20.89 -35.06
CA GLY A 71 -16.28 20.16 -36.19
C GLY A 71 -15.04 20.82 -36.78
N THR A 72 -13.86 20.42 -36.31
CA THR A 72 -12.59 20.84 -36.90
C THR A 72 -12.48 20.14 -38.24
N GLY A 73 -12.15 20.94 -39.26
CA GLY A 73 -12.33 20.61 -40.67
C GLY A 73 -11.94 19.18 -41.04
N ARG A 74 -12.83 18.52 -41.78
CA ARG A 74 -12.55 17.27 -42.49
C ARG A 74 -11.18 17.36 -43.16
N PRO A 75 -10.22 16.48 -42.83
CA PRO A 75 -9.08 16.27 -43.71
C PRO A 75 -9.62 15.69 -45.02
N GLN A 76 -9.58 16.49 -46.09
CA GLN A 76 -9.78 16.00 -47.45
C GLN A 76 -8.47 15.33 -47.88
N GLY A 77 -8.36 14.01 -47.68
CA GLY A 77 -7.24 13.25 -48.23
C GLY A 77 -7.07 11.85 -47.62
N PRO A 78 -6.34 10.95 -48.30
CA PRO A 78 -5.99 9.64 -47.75
C PRO A 78 -5.08 9.85 -46.53
N VAL A 79 -5.54 9.46 -45.34
CA VAL A 79 -4.78 9.67 -44.10
C VAL A 79 -3.86 8.47 -43.87
N GLU A 80 -2.60 8.56 -44.33
CA GLU A 80 -1.55 7.63 -43.90
C GLU A 80 -1.12 7.97 -42.46
N GLY A 81 -1.68 7.24 -41.50
CA GLY A 81 -1.33 7.36 -40.09
C GLY A 81 -2.09 8.49 -39.36
N VAL A 82 -2.45 8.25 -38.10
CA VAL A 82 -3.16 9.24 -37.29
C VAL A 82 -2.14 10.10 -36.57
N VAL A 83 -2.16 11.41 -36.82
CA VAL A 83 -1.18 12.35 -36.25
C VAL A 83 -1.78 13.06 -35.04
N LEU A 84 -0.99 13.32 -34.00
CA LEU A 84 -1.44 14.15 -32.87
C LEU A 84 -1.52 15.62 -33.31
N THR A 85 -2.62 16.31 -32.97
CA THR A 85 -2.70 17.78 -33.07
C THR A 85 -1.60 18.44 -32.21
N PRO A 86 -1.20 19.70 -32.47
CA PRO A 86 -0.19 20.39 -31.64
C PRO A 86 -0.52 20.35 -30.15
N ARG A 87 -1.80 20.49 -29.79
CA ARG A 87 -2.30 20.43 -28.41
C ARG A 87 -2.22 19.01 -27.84
N ALA A 88 -2.68 18.00 -28.57
CA ALA A 88 -2.56 16.60 -28.14
C ALA A 88 -1.09 16.18 -27.99
N LYS A 89 -0.21 16.64 -28.89
CA LYS A 89 1.23 16.42 -28.81
C LYS A 89 1.81 17.06 -27.55
N LYS A 90 1.42 18.29 -27.22
CA LYS A 90 1.81 18.99 -25.98
C LYS A 90 1.34 18.22 -24.73
N VAL A 91 0.09 17.77 -24.71
CA VAL A 91 -0.46 16.94 -23.61
C VAL A 91 0.36 15.67 -23.40
N VAL A 92 0.54 14.88 -24.48
CA VAL A 92 1.18 13.58 -24.38
C VAL A 92 2.68 13.73 -24.12
N MET A 93 3.41 14.53 -24.90
CA MET A 93 4.88 14.52 -24.92
C MET A 93 5.54 15.50 -23.94
N GLU A 94 4.82 16.53 -23.47
CA GLU A 94 5.41 17.59 -22.62
C GLU A 94 4.72 17.66 -21.25
N LEU A 95 3.40 17.82 -21.22
CA LEU A 95 2.67 18.05 -19.98
C LEU A 95 2.58 16.78 -19.13
N ALA A 96 2.22 15.63 -19.69
CA ALA A 96 2.10 14.40 -18.89
C ALA A 96 3.44 13.95 -18.26
N PRO A 97 4.60 14.00 -18.95
CA PRO A 97 5.90 13.78 -18.32
C PRO A 97 6.24 14.80 -17.22
N ARG A 98 5.88 16.08 -17.40
CA ARG A 98 6.07 17.11 -16.36
C ARG A 98 5.20 16.84 -15.14
N GLU A 99 3.95 16.39 -15.33
CA GLU A 99 3.07 16.00 -14.23
C GLU A 99 3.66 14.80 -13.47
N ALA A 100 4.16 13.78 -14.18
CA ALA A 100 4.84 12.64 -13.57
C ALA A 100 6.07 13.06 -12.74
N GLN A 101 6.94 13.91 -13.31
CA GLN A 101 8.10 14.42 -12.59
C GLN A 101 7.71 15.24 -11.37
N SER A 102 6.67 16.08 -11.47
CA SER A 102 6.20 16.91 -10.35
C SER A 102 5.65 16.09 -9.18
N LEU A 103 5.18 14.87 -9.46
CA LEU A 103 4.71 13.90 -8.47
C LEU A 103 5.79 12.90 -8.05
N GLY A 104 7.04 13.06 -8.50
CA GLY A 104 8.15 12.18 -8.14
C GLY A 104 8.15 10.82 -8.87
N HIS A 105 7.37 10.66 -9.93
CA HIS A 105 7.27 9.41 -10.68
C HIS A 105 8.26 9.35 -11.85
N ASN A 106 8.96 8.22 -11.98
CA ASN A 106 9.85 7.93 -13.12
C ASN A 106 9.13 7.32 -14.33
N TYR A 107 7.80 7.27 -14.30
CA TYR A 107 6.94 6.73 -15.36
C TYR A 107 5.74 7.66 -15.60
N VAL A 108 5.12 7.57 -16.78
CA VAL A 108 3.89 8.29 -17.14
C VAL A 108 2.70 7.34 -17.13
N GLY A 109 1.73 7.65 -16.29
CA GLY A 109 0.49 6.89 -16.05
C GLY A 109 -0.77 7.57 -16.59
N THR A 110 -1.94 6.96 -16.40
CA THR A 110 -3.21 7.51 -16.92
C THR A 110 -3.67 8.75 -16.15
N GLU A 111 -3.31 8.84 -14.87
CA GLU A 111 -3.45 10.01 -14.02
C GLU A 111 -2.67 11.23 -14.54
N HIS A 112 -1.46 11.01 -15.04
CA HIS A 112 -0.62 12.07 -15.57
C HIS A 112 -1.18 12.60 -16.90
N LEU A 113 -1.77 11.72 -17.72
CA LEU A 113 -2.50 12.11 -18.92
C LEU A 113 -3.74 12.94 -18.59
N LEU A 114 -4.51 12.57 -17.55
CA LEU A 114 -5.64 13.36 -17.09
C LEU A 114 -5.23 14.77 -16.61
N LEU A 115 -4.22 14.84 -15.74
CA LEU A 115 -3.72 16.13 -15.24
C LEU A 115 -3.17 16.99 -16.38
N ALA A 116 -2.51 16.39 -17.36
CA ALA A 116 -2.04 17.09 -18.55
C ALA A 116 -3.17 17.63 -19.42
N LEU A 117 -4.29 16.92 -19.55
CA LEU A 117 -5.48 17.41 -20.26
C LEU A 117 -6.08 18.63 -19.56
N LEU A 118 -6.24 18.56 -18.23
CA LEU A 118 -6.76 19.67 -17.43
C LEU A 118 -5.82 20.88 -17.43
N ARG A 119 -4.49 20.65 -17.44
CA ARG A 119 -3.49 21.70 -17.47
C ARG A 119 -3.33 22.37 -18.83
N GLU A 120 -3.66 21.68 -19.92
CA GLU A 120 -3.70 22.32 -21.23
C GLU A 120 -4.82 23.36 -21.32
N GLY A 121 -5.95 23.14 -20.61
CA GLY A 121 -6.97 24.12 -20.25
C GLY A 121 -7.87 24.62 -21.39
N GLU A 122 -7.37 24.68 -22.61
CA GLU A 122 -8.08 25.30 -23.72
C GLU A 122 -8.72 24.27 -24.69
N GLY A 123 -8.34 23.00 -24.59
CA GLY A 123 -8.78 21.91 -25.46
C GLY A 123 -10.19 21.43 -25.16
N ILE A 124 -10.78 20.67 -26.09
CA ILE A 124 -12.14 20.13 -25.96
C ILE A 124 -12.25 19.24 -24.71
N ALA A 125 -11.20 18.46 -24.39
CA ALA A 125 -11.18 17.66 -23.18
C ALA A 125 -11.25 18.51 -21.90
N ALA A 126 -10.48 19.60 -21.83
CA ALA A 126 -10.50 20.51 -20.69
C ALA A 126 -11.88 21.14 -20.53
N LYS A 127 -12.45 21.68 -21.62
CA LYS A 127 -13.81 22.27 -21.62
C LYS A 127 -14.90 21.28 -21.20
N ALA A 128 -14.82 20.04 -21.67
CA ALA A 128 -15.77 18.99 -21.29
C ALA A 128 -15.70 18.70 -19.79
N LEU A 129 -14.48 18.58 -19.25
CA LEU A 129 -14.23 18.31 -17.84
C LEU A 129 -14.64 19.50 -16.96
N GLU A 130 -14.31 20.74 -17.36
CA GLU A 130 -14.74 21.97 -16.67
C GLU A 130 -16.27 22.10 -16.63
N GLY A 131 -16.96 21.80 -17.74
CA GLY A 131 -18.42 21.77 -17.80
C GLY A 131 -19.05 20.76 -16.83
N MET A 132 -18.30 19.75 -16.40
CA MET A 132 -18.70 18.76 -15.39
C MET A 132 -18.20 19.09 -13.97
N GLY A 133 -17.59 20.26 -13.76
CA GLY A 133 -17.09 20.69 -12.45
C GLY A 133 -15.76 20.06 -12.02
N VAL A 134 -15.02 19.48 -12.97
CA VAL A 134 -13.67 18.95 -12.75
C VAL A 134 -12.67 20.10 -12.79
N ASP A 135 -12.01 20.32 -11.67
CA ASP A 135 -10.94 21.32 -11.52
C ASP A 135 -9.56 20.64 -11.45
N LEU A 136 -8.54 21.30 -12.01
CA LEU A 136 -7.17 20.78 -12.06
C LEU A 136 -6.60 20.53 -10.66
N GLU A 137 -6.77 21.46 -9.73
CA GLU A 137 -6.19 21.34 -8.39
C GLU A 137 -6.91 20.26 -7.57
N ARG A 138 -8.23 20.17 -7.70
CA ARG A 138 -9.02 19.06 -7.12
C ARG A 138 -8.62 17.71 -7.70
N ALA A 139 -8.47 17.61 -9.02
CA ALA A 139 -8.02 16.39 -9.67
C ALA A 139 -6.61 16.00 -9.22
N ARG A 140 -5.68 16.96 -9.13
CA ARG A 140 -4.31 16.77 -8.61
C ARG A 140 -4.33 16.26 -7.17
N GLY A 141 -5.12 16.89 -6.30
CA GLY A 141 -5.27 16.43 -4.91
C GLY A 141 -5.77 14.99 -4.81
N LEU A 142 -6.74 14.62 -5.65
CA LEU A 142 -7.25 13.24 -5.71
C LEU A 142 -6.24 12.26 -6.30
N VAL A 143 -5.44 12.66 -7.30
CA VAL A 143 -4.35 11.81 -7.82
C VAL A 143 -3.35 11.49 -6.71
N VAL A 144 -2.90 12.50 -5.96
CA VAL A 144 -1.99 12.34 -4.80
C VAL A 144 -2.62 11.44 -3.74
N GLN A 145 -3.91 11.62 -3.47
CA GLN A 145 -4.66 10.80 -2.51
C GLN A 145 -4.80 9.34 -2.97
N LEU A 146 -5.10 9.09 -4.24
CA LEU A 146 -5.31 7.75 -4.81
C LEU A 146 -4.01 6.98 -5.00
N LEU A 147 -2.90 7.67 -5.28
CA LEU A 147 -1.57 7.07 -5.41
C LEU A 147 -0.83 6.91 -4.06
N GLY A 148 -1.30 7.53 -2.99
CA GLY A 148 -0.82 7.27 -1.62
C GLY A 148 0.44 8.03 -1.22
N GLY A 149 0.28 9.29 -0.80
CA GLY A 149 0.76 9.72 0.52
C GLY A 149 2.26 9.77 0.85
N HIS A 150 3.18 9.78 -0.12
CA HIS A 150 4.58 10.18 0.14
C HIS A 150 5.02 11.20 -0.90
N GLN A 151 5.35 12.41 -0.42
CA GLN A 151 5.88 13.56 -1.17
C GLN A 151 4.85 14.39 -1.96
N ALA A 152 3.89 15.02 -1.27
CA ALA A 152 3.35 16.29 -1.74
C ALA A 152 4.18 17.44 -1.14
N PRO A 153 4.62 18.45 -1.92
CA PRO A 153 5.26 19.64 -1.36
C PRO A 153 4.36 20.25 -0.28
N GLN A 154 4.94 20.59 0.87
CA GLN A 154 4.24 21.05 2.08
C GLN A 154 3.28 22.26 1.88
N GLY A 155 3.32 22.93 0.71
CA GLY A 155 2.44 24.06 0.39
C GLY A 155 1.07 23.72 -0.23
N LEU A 156 0.85 22.51 -0.75
CA LEU A 156 -0.39 22.20 -1.50
C LEU A 156 -1.64 22.08 -0.59
N TRP A 157 -1.44 21.62 0.64
CA TRP A 157 -2.53 21.39 1.61
C TRP A 157 -3.08 22.68 2.23
N ALA A 158 -2.26 23.74 2.29
CA ALA A 158 -2.66 25.02 2.89
C ALA A 158 -3.73 25.75 2.05
N HIS A 159 -3.74 25.58 0.72
CA HIS A 159 -4.69 26.25 -0.17
C HIS A 159 -6.05 25.54 -0.31
N LEU A 160 -6.13 24.23 -0.05
CA LEU A 160 -7.36 23.44 -0.21
C LEU A 160 -8.28 23.45 1.01
N ALA A 161 -7.82 23.95 2.16
CA ALA A 161 -8.56 23.98 3.42
C ALA A 161 -9.71 25.02 3.47
N GLY A 162 -9.84 25.89 2.45
CA GLY A 162 -10.73 27.06 2.47
C GLY A 162 -11.94 27.03 1.53
N MET A 163 -12.18 25.95 0.77
CA MET A 163 -13.25 25.95 -0.25
C MET A 163 -14.55 25.27 0.21
N PRO A 164 -15.73 25.88 -0.05
CA PRO A 164 -17.02 25.31 0.33
C PRO A 164 -17.32 24.02 -0.45
N ALA A 165 -17.83 23.01 0.27
CA ALA A 165 -18.30 21.76 -0.31
C ALA A 165 -19.56 21.98 -1.15
N PRO A 166 -19.71 21.31 -2.32
CA PRO A 166 -20.87 21.51 -3.19
C PRO A 166 -22.17 20.95 -2.58
N PRO A 167 -23.33 21.57 -2.84
CA PRO A 167 -24.63 21.07 -2.39
C PRO A 167 -25.09 19.90 -3.28
N GLY A 168 -25.54 18.78 -2.68
CA GLY A 168 -26.22 17.71 -3.43
C GLY A 168 -25.84 16.26 -3.08
N ILE A 169 -24.92 16.01 -2.15
CA ILE A 169 -24.58 14.64 -1.73
C ILE A 169 -25.35 14.28 -0.46
N GLN A 170 -26.51 13.63 -0.59
CA GLN A 170 -26.94 12.63 0.39
C GLN A 170 -26.29 11.32 -0.04
N ALA A 171 -25.28 10.88 0.72
CA ALA A 171 -24.56 9.65 0.45
C ALA A 171 -25.46 8.43 0.75
N PRO A 172 -25.58 7.44 -0.14
CA PRO A 172 -25.93 6.09 0.30
C PRO A 172 -24.75 5.59 1.14
N GLY A 173 -25.03 5.15 2.37
CA GLY A 173 -24.06 4.87 3.43
C GLY A 173 -22.81 4.10 2.97
N ARG A 174 -21.72 4.84 2.73
CA ARG A 174 -20.35 4.37 2.87
C ARG A 174 -19.58 5.49 3.56
N GLN A 175 -19.24 5.23 4.81
CA GLN A 175 -18.52 6.16 5.67
C GLN A 175 -17.27 6.68 4.97
N ARG A 176 -17.21 8.01 4.82
CA ARG A 176 -16.03 8.79 4.46
C ARG A 176 -14.81 8.29 5.26
N GLN A 177 -13.82 7.72 4.58
CA GLN A 177 -12.47 7.57 5.14
C GLN A 177 -11.59 8.70 4.59
N ALA A 178 -11.10 9.53 5.50
CA ALA A 178 -10.16 10.62 5.25
C ALA A 178 -8.85 10.12 4.60
N PRO A 179 -8.16 10.93 3.79
CA PRO A 179 -6.85 10.56 3.26
C PRO A 179 -5.85 10.43 4.41
N GLY A 180 -5.20 9.28 4.51
CA GLY A 180 -4.21 8.99 5.56
C GLY A 180 -4.69 8.08 6.69
N ARG A 181 -5.88 7.46 6.59
CA ARG A 181 -6.17 6.30 7.44
C ARG A 181 -5.63 5.05 6.76
N SER A 182 -4.57 4.51 7.36
CA SER A 182 -4.19 3.12 7.19
C SER A 182 -5.42 2.22 7.12
N LYS A 183 -5.37 1.14 6.31
CA LYS A 183 -6.41 0.09 6.36
C LYS A 183 -6.57 -0.48 7.78
N THR A 184 -5.57 -0.27 8.63
CA THR A 184 -5.48 -0.75 10.00
C THR A 184 -5.05 0.39 10.95
N PRO A 185 -5.87 1.43 11.14
CA PRO A 185 -5.48 2.62 11.91
C PRO A 185 -5.27 2.31 13.40
N THR A 186 -6.01 1.34 13.97
CA THR A 186 -5.82 0.92 15.35
C THR A 186 -4.54 0.11 15.47
N LEU A 187 -4.29 -0.82 14.54
CA LEU A 187 -3.05 -1.59 14.52
C LEU A 187 -1.82 -0.70 14.36
N ASP A 188 -1.87 0.33 13.52
CA ASP A 188 -0.75 1.26 13.32
C ASP A 188 -0.48 2.13 14.56
N THR A 189 -1.48 2.32 15.42
CA THR A 189 -1.31 3.06 16.69
C THR A 189 -0.62 2.20 17.75
N TYR A 190 -0.93 0.90 17.79
CA TYR A 190 -0.47 -0.03 18.84
C TYR A 190 0.52 -1.08 18.35
N GLY A 191 1.02 -0.92 17.13
CA GLY A 191 1.88 -1.87 16.46
C GLY A 191 2.99 -1.16 15.70
N ARG A 192 4.09 -1.88 15.52
CA ARG A 192 5.27 -1.41 14.78
C ARG A 192 5.34 -2.15 13.44
N ASP A 193 5.14 -1.43 12.34
CA ASP A 193 5.19 -2.00 10.99
C ASP A 193 6.65 -2.23 10.57
N LEU A 194 7.10 -3.48 10.66
CA LEU A 194 8.46 -3.88 10.31
C LEU A 194 8.68 -3.79 8.79
N THR A 195 7.65 -4.03 7.98
CA THR A 195 7.75 -3.90 6.52
C THR A 195 7.93 -2.43 6.11
N ALA A 196 7.26 -1.48 6.77
CA ALA A 196 7.48 -0.06 6.56
C ALA A 196 8.91 0.35 6.93
N LEU A 197 9.40 -0.07 8.11
CA LEU A 197 10.76 0.20 8.55
C LEU A 197 11.82 -0.41 7.63
N ALA A 198 11.54 -1.58 7.04
CA ALA A 198 12.40 -2.19 6.04
C ALA A 198 12.48 -1.36 4.76
N ARG A 199 11.34 -0.86 4.24
CA ARG A 199 11.31 0.02 3.06
C ARG A 199 12.07 1.33 3.27
N GLU A 200 12.01 1.85 4.50
CA GLU A 200 12.72 3.07 4.89
C GLU A 200 14.21 2.83 5.20
N GLY A 201 14.70 1.58 5.14
CA GLY A 201 16.10 1.24 5.45
C GLY A 201 16.45 1.38 6.94
N LYS A 202 15.47 1.51 7.83
CA LYS A 202 15.67 1.73 9.27
C LYS A 202 16.01 0.46 10.04
N LEU A 203 15.63 -0.73 9.54
CA LEU A 203 15.97 -2.01 10.18
C LEU A 203 17.45 -2.33 10.06
N ASP A 204 18.01 -2.96 11.09
CA ASP A 204 19.39 -3.43 11.09
C ASP A 204 19.62 -4.56 10.07
N PRO A 205 20.82 -4.67 9.48
CA PRO A 205 21.13 -5.79 8.60
C PRO A 205 21.10 -7.10 9.39
N VAL A 206 20.36 -8.07 8.88
CA VAL A 206 20.25 -9.39 9.51
C VAL A 206 21.33 -10.31 8.95
N ILE A 207 22.18 -10.84 9.83
CA ILE A 207 23.39 -11.60 9.47
C ILE A 207 23.32 -12.98 10.11
N GLY A 208 23.58 -14.04 9.34
CA GLY A 208 23.71 -15.41 9.86
C GLY A 208 22.41 -16.06 10.30
N ARG A 209 21.26 -15.58 9.79
CA ARG A 209 19.92 -16.11 10.12
C ARG A 209 19.15 -16.59 8.88
N GLU A 210 19.86 -16.89 7.80
CA GLU A 210 19.24 -17.18 6.51
C GLU A 210 18.38 -18.43 6.53
N LYS A 211 18.83 -19.47 7.26
CA LYS A 211 18.15 -20.76 7.39
C LYS A 211 16.84 -20.61 8.16
N GLU A 212 16.84 -19.86 9.25
CA GLU A 212 15.66 -19.60 10.06
C GLU A 212 14.65 -18.74 9.31
N ILE A 213 15.09 -17.68 8.63
CA ILE A 213 14.21 -16.84 7.79
C ILE A 213 13.58 -17.67 6.68
N GLU A 214 14.37 -18.51 5.99
CA GLU A 214 13.84 -19.39 4.95
C GLU A 214 12.82 -20.39 5.52
N ARG A 215 13.09 -20.94 6.70
CA ARG A 215 12.14 -21.82 7.39
C ARG A 215 10.84 -21.10 7.74
N VAL A 216 10.91 -19.85 8.22
CA VAL A 216 9.74 -19.00 8.49
C VAL A 216 8.92 -18.79 7.22
N ILE A 217 9.55 -18.43 6.10
CA ILE A 217 8.91 -18.27 4.79
C ILE A 217 8.20 -19.56 4.34
N GLN A 218 8.88 -20.70 4.44
CA GLN A 218 8.32 -22.00 4.11
C GLN A 218 7.07 -22.32 4.94
N VAL A 219 7.09 -22.04 6.24
CA VAL A 219 5.96 -22.28 7.14
C VAL A 219 4.79 -21.36 6.81
N LEU A 220 5.03 -20.05 6.63
CA LEU A 220 3.99 -19.07 6.31
C LEU A 220 3.30 -19.35 4.96
N SER A 221 3.99 -20.02 4.04
CA SER A 221 3.47 -20.39 2.72
C SER A 221 2.58 -21.64 2.72
N ARG A 222 2.46 -22.35 3.85
CA ARG A 222 1.64 -23.57 3.95
C ARG A 222 0.16 -23.24 4.05
N ARG A 223 -0.69 -24.20 3.65
CA ARG A 223 -2.15 -24.13 3.84
C ARG A 223 -2.59 -24.46 5.27
N THR A 224 -1.82 -25.29 5.97
CA THR A 224 -2.07 -25.74 7.35
C THR A 224 -0.78 -25.65 8.17
N LYS A 225 -0.90 -25.53 9.50
CA LYS A 225 0.24 -25.24 10.40
C LYS A 225 1.13 -24.12 9.86
N ASN A 226 0.51 -23.00 9.51
CA ASN A 226 1.14 -21.88 8.79
C ASN A 226 1.54 -20.70 9.70
N ASN A 227 1.56 -20.93 11.02
CA ASN A 227 2.07 -19.98 12.01
C ASN A 227 3.42 -20.47 12.54
N PRO A 228 4.53 -19.79 12.24
CA PRO A 228 5.83 -20.12 12.83
C PRO A 228 5.87 -19.78 14.33
N ALA A 229 6.41 -20.68 15.14
CA ALA A 229 6.77 -20.42 16.53
C ALA A 229 8.30 -20.48 16.67
N LEU A 230 8.95 -19.32 16.85
CA LEU A 230 10.38 -19.19 17.11
C LEU A 230 10.67 -19.53 18.57
N ILE A 231 11.36 -20.65 18.80
CA ILE A 231 11.67 -21.19 20.12
C ILE A 231 13.16 -21.05 20.40
N GLY A 232 13.53 -20.34 21.46
CA GLY A 232 14.92 -20.19 21.90
C GLY A 232 15.01 -19.43 23.20
N GLU A 233 16.21 -19.20 23.71
CA GLU A 233 16.43 -18.38 24.90
C GLU A 233 16.14 -16.88 24.59
N PRO A 234 15.85 -16.05 25.60
CA PRO A 234 15.79 -14.60 25.43
C PRO A 234 17.12 -14.04 24.89
N GLY A 235 17.07 -13.07 23.99
CA GLY A 235 18.27 -12.39 23.47
C GLY A 235 18.98 -13.09 22.30
N VAL A 236 18.58 -14.30 21.89
CA VAL A 236 19.19 -15.01 20.75
C VAL A 236 18.93 -14.37 19.37
N GLY A 237 18.12 -13.30 19.31
CA GLY A 237 17.82 -12.61 18.05
C GLY A 237 16.58 -13.11 17.30
N LYS A 238 15.55 -13.57 18.02
CA LYS A 238 14.27 -13.99 17.41
C LYS A 238 13.60 -12.85 16.62
N THR A 239 13.62 -11.63 17.17
CA THR A 239 13.10 -10.42 16.52
C THR A 239 13.86 -10.11 15.23
N ALA A 240 15.18 -10.31 15.20
CA ALA A 240 16.00 -10.11 14.01
C ALA A 240 15.59 -11.05 12.85
N ILE A 241 15.16 -12.29 13.14
CA ILE A 241 14.63 -13.20 12.11
C ILE A 241 13.37 -12.61 11.46
N VAL A 242 12.51 -11.97 12.24
CA VAL A 242 11.26 -11.36 11.74
C VAL A 242 11.53 -10.07 10.98
N GLU A 243 12.48 -9.26 11.43
CA GLU A 243 12.98 -8.11 10.68
C GLU A 243 13.60 -8.53 9.33
N GLY A 244 14.35 -9.64 9.32
CA GLY A 244 14.92 -10.21 8.11
C GLY A 244 13.86 -10.75 7.14
N LEU A 245 12.76 -11.30 7.66
CA LEU A 245 11.58 -11.63 6.85
C LEU A 245 11.00 -10.36 6.22
N ALA A 246 10.83 -9.27 6.99
CA ALA A 246 10.30 -8.01 6.47
C ALA A 246 11.18 -7.43 5.36
N GLN A 247 12.50 -7.46 5.51
CA GLN A 247 13.47 -7.10 4.47
C GLN A 247 13.29 -7.96 3.22
N ARG A 248 13.19 -9.29 3.34
CA ARG A 248 12.99 -10.18 2.18
C ARG A 248 11.68 -9.94 1.46
N ILE A 249 10.61 -9.58 2.17
CA ILE A 249 9.33 -9.21 1.55
C ILE A 249 9.49 -7.94 0.71
N VAL A 250 10.16 -6.91 1.24
CA VAL A 250 10.43 -5.66 0.53
C VAL A 250 11.32 -5.88 -0.70
N ASP A 251 12.33 -6.74 -0.58
CA ASP A 251 13.25 -7.07 -1.67
C ASP A 251 12.64 -8.02 -2.71
N ASN A 252 11.36 -8.42 -2.57
CA ASN A 252 10.70 -9.42 -3.40
C ASN A 252 11.41 -10.79 -3.43
N ARG A 253 12.14 -11.13 -2.36
CA ARG A 253 12.84 -12.42 -2.16
C ARG A 253 11.97 -13.43 -1.40
N VAL A 254 10.66 -13.44 -1.69
CA VAL A 254 9.66 -14.33 -1.10
C VAL A 254 8.72 -14.89 -2.17
N PRO A 255 8.05 -16.04 -1.94
CA PRO A 255 7.04 -16.56 -2.85
C PRO A 255 5.87 -15.58 -3.07
N GLU A 256 5.19 -15.67 -4.22
CA GLU A 256 4.03 -14.84 -4.58
C GLU A 256 2.98 -14.74 -3.46
N VAL A 257 2.76 -15.82 -2.72
CA VAL A 257 1.77 -15.88 -1.62
C VAL A 257 2.07 -14.88 -0.50
N LEU A 258 3.35 -14.54 -0.31
CA LEU A 258 3.84 -13.64 0.74
C LEU A 258 4.23 -12.26 0.20
N LYS A 259 4.14 -12.02 -1.11
CA LYS A 259 4.37 -10.69 -1.68
C LYS A 259 3.33 -9.71 -1.15
N ASP A 260 3.75 -8.45 -1.03
CA ASP A 260 2.94 -7.32 -0.56
C ASP A 260 2.36 -7.46 0.86
N ARG A 261 2.70 -8.52 1.59
CA ARG A 261 2.24 -8.70 2.96
C ARG A 261 2.93 -7.74 3.91
N ARG A 262 2.19 -7.27 4.91
CA ARG A 262 2.69 -6.40 5.99
C ARG A 262 3.02 -7.24 7.21
N VAL A 263 4.25 -7.14 7.70
CA VAL A 263 4.70 -7.73 8.96
C VAL A 263 4.60 -6.66 10.04
N VAL A 264 3.73 -6.87 11.02
CA VAL A 264 3.48 -5.89 12.09
C VAL A 264 3.72 -6.53 13.45
N ALA A 265 4.62 -5.96 14.23
CA ALA A 265 4.85 -6.35 15.62
C ALA A 265 3.78 -5.70 16.51
N LEU A 266 3.05 -6.51 17.27
CA LEU A 266 2.04 -6.00 18.21
C LEU A 266 2.70 -5.66 19.55
N ASP A 267 2.51 -4.44 20.02
CA ASP A 267 2.93 -4.03 21.35
C ASP A 267 1.75 -4.11 22.33
N LEU A 268 1.72 -5.19 23.12
CA LEU A 268 0.71 -5.38 24.15
C LEU A 268 0.83 -4.36 25.27
N ALA A 269 2.03 -3.89 25.61
CA ALA A 269 2.23 -2.89 26.65
C ALA A 269 1.58 -1.56 26.24
N SER A 270 1.73 -1.16 24.99
CA SER A 270 1.05 0.03 24.42
C SER A 270 -0.47 -0.08 24.42
N LEU A 271 -1.04 -1.29 24.21
CA LEU A 271 -2.50 -1.48 24.29
C LEU A 271 -3.05 -1.27 25.70
N VAL A 272 -2.26 -1.63 26.71
CA VAL A 272 -2.59 -1.51 28.14
C VAL A 272 -2.37 -0.08 28.61
N ALA A 273 -1.32 0.58 28.10
CA ALA A 273 -1.03 1.96 28.39
C ALA A 273 -2.24 2.86 28.11
N GLY A 274 -2.59 3.69 29.09
CA GLY A 274 -3.74 4.58 29.01
C GLY A 274 -5.11 3.89 28.99
N SER A 275 -5.20 2.60 29.33
CA SER A 275 -6.48 1.97 29.70
C SER A 275 -6.67 2.04 31.21
N LYS A 276 -7.82 2.56 31.66
CA LYS A 276 -8.15 2.62 33.10
C LYS A 276 -8.85 1.34 33.57
N TYR A 277 -9.44 0.62 32.63
CA TYR A 277 -10.26 -0.57 32.89
C TYR A 277 -9.93 -1.68 31.90
N ARG A 278 -9.96 -2.94 32.38
CA ARG A 278 -9.77 -4.15 31.55
C ARG A 278 -10.65 -4.18 30.30
N GLY A 279 -11.89 -3.70 30.40
CA GLY A 279 -12.82 -3.66 29.27
C GLY A 279 -12.34 -2.79 28.10
N GLU A 280 -11.65 -1.67 28.38
CA GLU A 280 -11.10 -0.79 27.34
C GLU A 280 -9.96 -1.47 26.57
N PHE A 281 -9.10 -2.20 27.28
CA PHE A 281 -8.05 -3.03 26.67
C PHE A 281 -8.66 -4.08 25.73
N GLU A 282 -9.66 -4.83 26.20
CA GLU A 282 -10.33 -5.86 25.40
C GLU A 282 -11.02 -5.27 24.16
N GLU A 283 -11.62 -4.08 24.28
CA GLU A 283 -12.23 -3.39 23.15
C GLU A 283 -11.19 -2.94 22.12
N ARG A 284 -10.06 -2.38 22.56
CA ARG A 284 -8.94 -2.02 21.68
C ARG A 284 -8.40 -3.24 20.95
N LEU A 285 -8.16 -4.34 21.66
CA LEU A 285 -7.68 -5.59 21.06
C LEU A 285 -8.70 -6.17 20.06
N LYS A 286 -10.00 -6.12 20.36
CA LYS A 286 -11.05 -6.52 19.41
C LYS A 286 -11.03 -5.69 18.13
N ARG A 287 -10.81 -4.37 18.23
CA ARG A 287 -10.67 -3.50 17.05
C ARG A 287 -9.45 -3.87 16.20
N VAL A 288 -8.28 -4.05 16.83
CA VAL A 288 -7.06 -4.52 16.15
C VAL A 288 -7.32 -5.85 15.42
N MET A 289 -7.97 -6.80 16.09
CA MET A 289 -8.28 -8.11 15.50
C MET A 289 -9.25 -8.02 14.32
N ASN A 290 -10.25 -7.14 14.37
CA ASN A 290 -11.17 -6.92 13.26
C ASN A 290 -10.47 -6.28 12.05
N GLU A 291 -9.54 -5.35 12.29
CA GLU A 291 -8.70 -4.75 11.23
C GLU A 291 -7.82 -5.80 10.55
N ILE A 292 -7.19 -6.69 11.33
CA ILE A 292 -6.36 -7.76 10.78
C ILE A 292 -7.19 -8.72 9.91
N ARG A 293 -8.37 -9.15 10.39
CA ARG A 293 -9.27 -10.01 9.61
C ARG A 293 -9.75 -9.35 8.32
N GLY A 294 -10.03 -8.05 8.36
CA GLY A 294 -10.51 -7.29 7.20
C GLY A 294 -9.45 -7.06 6.13
N SER A 295 -8.17 -7.00 6.49
CA SER A 295 -7.09 -6.74 5.54
C SER A 295 -6.62 -7.99 4.78
N GLY A 296 -6.55 -9.16 5.43
CA GLY A 296 -6.07 -10.42 4.82
C GLY A 296 -4.59 -10.46 4.40
N GLU A 297 -3.90 -9.32 4.42
CA GLU A 297 -2.52 -9.12 3.94
C GLU A 297 -1.51 -8.97 5.09
N ILE A 298 -1.92 -9.24 6.34
CA ILE A 298 -1.13 -8.93 7.54
C ILE A 298 -0.60 -10.22 8.18
N ILE A 299 0.69 -10.20 8.52
CA ILE A 299 1.36 -11.18 9.35
C ILE A 299 1.68 -10.49 10.68
N LEU A 300 1.04 -10.96 11.75
CA LEU A 300 1.26 -10.43 13.09
C LEU A 300 2.53 -11.03 13.69
N PHE A 301 3.40 -10.22 14.30
CA PHE A 301 4.48 -10.71 15.15
C PHE A 301 4.15 -10.48 16.62
N VAL A 302 4.33 -11.52 17.42
CA VAL A 302 4.11 -11.52 18.87
C VAL A 302 5.38 -12.05 19.54
N ASP A 303 6.16 -11.15 20.16
CA ASP A 303 7.48 -11.51 20.71
C ASP A 303 7.39 -12.44 21.93
N GLU A 304 6.32 -12.29 22.73
CA GLU A 304 6.04 -13.12 23.89
C GLU A 304 4.72 -13.87 23.67
N LEU A 305 4.72 -14.88 22.81
CA LEU A 305 3.51 -15.62 22.44
C LEU A 305 2.78 -16.19 23.66
N HIS A 306 3.50 -16.53 24.74
CA HIS A 306 2.90 -17.05 25.95
C HIS A 306 2.00 -16.03 26.67
N THR A 307 2.25 -14.72 26.52
CA THR A 307 1.41 -13.66 27.15
C THR A 307 0.00 -13.63 26.58
N ILE A 308 -0.15 -14.03 25.31
CA ILE A 308 -1.44 -14.06 24.63
C ILE A 308 -2.16 -15.39 24.75
N VAL A 309 -1.51 -16.45 25.23
CA VAL A 309 -2.09 -17.79 25.34
C VAL A 309 -2.25 -18.23 26.80
N GLY A 310 -1.38 -17.76 27.69
CA GLY A 310 -1.31 -18.12 29.10
C GLY A 310 -2.58 -17.70 29.86
N ALA A 311 -3.35 -18.68 30.28
CA ALA A 311 -4.50 -18.48 31.15
C ALA A 311 -4.05 -17.97 32.53
N GLY A 312 -4.25 -16.68 32.80
CA GLY A 312 -4.59 -16.15 34.14
C GLY A 312 -3.65 -16.44 35.32
N ALA A 313 -2.36 -16.72 35.12
CA ALA A 313 -1.49 -17.19 36.19
C ALA A 313 -0.73 -16.11 36.99
N ALA A 314 -0.90 -14.82 36.67
CA ALA A 314 -0.38 -13.74 37.50
C ALA A 314 -1.48 -12.71 37.75
N GLU A 315 -1.72 -12.36 39.02
CA GLU A 315 -2.56 -11.24 39.40
C GLU A 315 -2.02 -9.97 38.72
N GLY A 316 -2.72 -9.50 37.68
CA GLY A 316 -2.30 -8.35 36.86
C GLY A 316 -1.88 -8.68 35.43
N ALA A 317 -1.75 -9.96 35.04
CA ALA A 317 -1.53 -10.33 33.65
C ALA A 317 -2.78 -10.07 32.81
N ILE A 318 -2.60 -9.28 31.76
CA ILE A 318 -3.67 -8.89 30.84
C ILE A 318 -4.07 -10.10 30.00
N ASP A 319 -5.28 -10.63 30.25
CA ASP A 319 -5.77 -11.86 29.61
C ASP A 319 -6.32 -11.59 28.20
N ALA A 320 -5.42 -11.55 27.22
CA ALA A 320 -5.74 -11.47 25.80
C ALA A 320 -6.17 -12.81 25.18
N SER A 321 -6.06 -13.91 25.94
CA SER A 321 -6.26 -15.29 25.46
C SER A 321 -7.67 -15.54 24.96
N ASN A 322 -8.68 -14.98 25.63
CA ASN A 322 -10.09 -15.13 25.24
C ASN A 322 -10.40 -14.53 23.85
N ILE A 323 -9.60 -13.60 23.35
CA ILE A 323 -9.79 -12.96 22.04
C ILE A 323 -8.89 -13.59 20.97
N LEU A 324 -7.62 -13.84 21.30
CA LEU A 324 -6.61 -14.27 20.32
C LEU A 324 -6.67 -15.78 20.05
N LYS A 325 -6.86 -16.61 21.08
CA LYS A 325 -6.89 -18.07 20.94
C LYS A 325 -7.98 -18.56 20.00
N PRO A 326 -9.24 -18.05 20.04
CA PRO A 326 -10.26 -18.45 19.07
C PRO A 326 -9.92 -18.06 17.62
N ALA A 327 -9.34 -16.86 17.40
CA ALA A 327 -8.95 -16.40 16.07
C ALA A 327 -7.81 -17.24 15.47
N LEU A 328 -6.81 -17.58 16.28
CA LEU A 328 -5.72 -18.49 15.93
C LEU A 328 -6.24 -19.88 15.62
N ALA A 329 -7.09 -20.44 16.50
CA ALA A 329 -7.67 -21.76 16.32
C ALA A 329 -8.50 -21.86 15.04
N ARG A 330 -9.29 -20.84 14.70
CA ARG A 330 -10.08 -20.80 13.45
C ARG A 330 -9.23 -20.57 12.20
N GLY A 331 -7.99 -20.10 12.33
CA GLY A 331 -7.11 -19.78 11.21
C GLY A 331 -7.45 -18.45 10.55
N GLU A 332 -8.14 -17.56 11.26
CA GLU A 332 -8.47 -16.20 10.82
C GLU A 332 -7.28 -15.25 10.96
N LEU A 333 -6.29 -15.62 11.78
CA LEU A 333 -5.09 -14.86 12.06
C LEU A 333 -3.88 -15.66 11.62
N GLN A 334 -3.01 -15.03 10.83
CA GLN A 334 -1.66 -15.52 10.58
C GLN A 334 -0.66 -14.73 11.39
N CYS A 335 0.22 -15.43 12.11
CA CYS A 335 1.20 -14.81 12.98
C CYS A 335 2.51 -15.59 13.06
N ILE A 336 3.54 -14.89 13.52
CA ILE A 336 4.82 -15.42 13.97
C ILE A 336 4.87 -15.16 15.48
N GLY A 337 5.04 -16.21 16.27
CA GLY A 337 5.21 -16.10 17.71
C GLY A 337 6.65 -16.36 18.12
N ALA A 338 7.19 -15.60 19.05
CA ALA A 338 8.42 -15.95 19.76
C ALA A 338 8.10 -16.39 21.19
N THR A 339 8.84 -17.37 21.71
CA THR A 339 8.63 -17.91 23.07
C THR A 339 9.85 -18.74 23.49
N THR A 340 9.95 -19.10 24.77
CA THR A 340 10.93 -20.07 25.27
C THR A 340 10.42 -21.51 25.09
N LEU A 341 11.33 -22.48 25.21
CA LEU A 341 10.97 -23.90 25.09
C LEU A 341 9.96 -24.32 26.16
N ASP A 342 10.14 -23.85 27.39
CA ASP A 342 9.29 -24.19 28.53
C ASP A 342 7.88 -23.64 28.39
N GLU A 343 7.76 -22.39 27.96
CA GLU A 343 6.48 -21.75 27.67
C GLU A 343 5.75 -22.41 26.51
N TYR A 344 6.47 -22.73 25.42
CA TYR A 344 5.89 -23.42 24.27
C TYR A 344 5.28 -24.76 24.69
N ARG A 345 6.02 -25.57 25.46
CA ARG A 345 5.55 -26.85 26.00
C ARG A 345 4.35 -26.67 26.93
N LYS A 346 4.37 -25.65 27.78
CA LYS A 346 3.34 -25.42 28.79
C LYS A 346 2.03 -24.89 28.19
N HIS A 347 2.11 -24.02 27.18
CA HIS A 347 0.96 -23.22 26.71
C HIS A 347 0.53 -23.52 25.27
N ILE A 348 1.42 -23.96 24.39
CA ILE A 348 1.11 -24.19 22.97
C ILE A 348 0.98 -25.68 22.68
N GLU A 349 1.97 -26.49 23.06
CA GLU A 349 2.02 -27.92 22.75
C GLU A 349 0.93 -28.72 23.48
N LYS A 350 0.57 -28.30 24.70
CA LYS A 350 -0.53 -28.90 25.47
C LYS A 350 -1.92 -28.53 24.96
N ASP A 351 -2.04 -27.55 24.06
CA ASP A 351 -3.31 -27.06 23.54
C ASP A 351 -3.56 -27.58 22.12
N PRO A 352 -4.46 -28.57 21.91
CA PRO A 352 -4.70 -29.16 20.59
C PRO A 352 -5.15 -28.15 19.53
N ALA A 353 -5.81 -27.06 19.95
CA ALA A 353 -6.32 -26.05 19.03
C ALA A 353 -5.22 -25.16 18.46
N LEU A 354 -4.13 -24.96 19.21
CA LEU A 354 -2.98 -24.16 18.83
C LEU A 354 -1.87 -25.02 18.22
N GLU A 355 -1.63 -26.23 18.75
CA GLU A 355 -0.65 -27.19 18.22
C GLU A 355 -0.89 -27.51 16.73
N ARG A 356 -2.16 -27.57 16.32
CA ARG A 356 -2.56 -27.76 14.89
C ARG A 356 -2.34 -26.53 14.00
N ARG A 357 -1.96 -25.39 14.57
CA ARG A 357 -1.78 -24.10 13.87
C ARG A 357 -0.33 -23.64 13.87
N PHE A 358 0.42 -23.94 14.92
CA PHE A 358 1.81 -23.56 15.05
C PHE A 358 2.77 -24.64 14.56
N GLN A 359 3.88 -24.19 13.99
CA GLN A 359 5.03 -25.02 13.64
C GLN A 359 6.25 -24.50 14.40
N PRO A 360 6.87 -25.31 15.28
CA PRO A 360 8.07 -24.92 16.00
C PRO A 360 9.26 -24.77 15.05
N ILE A 361 10.05 -23.73 15.28
CA ILE A 361 11.35 -23.43 14.66
C ILE A 361 12.32 -23.10 15.79
N THR A 362 13.31 -23.96 16.00
CA THR A 362 14.34 -23.74 17.01
C THR A 362 15.32 -22.67 16.53
N VAL A 363 15.61 -21.70 17.41
CA VAL A 363 16.58 -20.64 17.20
C VAL A 363 17.66 -20.81 18.27
N SER A 364 18.86 -21.18 17.84
CA SER A 364 20.01 -21.31 18.72
C SER A 364 20.76 -19.98 18.87
N GLU A 365 21.53 -19.87 19.94
CA GLU A 365 22.56 -18.85 20.07
C GLU A 365 23.50 -18.89 18.87
N PRO A 366 23.95 -17.71 18.39
CA PRO A 366 24.93 -17.65 17.32
C PRO A 366 26.27 -18.24 17.79
N THR A 367 26.98 -18.89 16.87
CA THR A 367 28.36 -19.29 17.10
C THR A 367 29.27 -18.07 17.26
N VAL A 368 30.50 -18.26 17.76
CA VAL A 368 31.47 -17.16 17.90
C VAL A 368 31.77 -16.51 16.55
N GLU A 369 31.88 -17.31 15.47
CA GLU A 369 32.12 -16.81 14.12
C GLU A 369 30.94 -15.97 13.60
N GLU A 370 29.71 -16.47 13.77
CA GLU A 370 28.48 -15.72 13.42
C GLU A 370 28.35 -14.44 14.25
N THR A 371 28.68 -14.50 15.54
CA THR A 371 28.67 -13.33 16.43
C THR A 371 29.65 -12.27 15.95
N LEU A 372 30.87 -12.66 15.57
CA LEU A 372 31.85 -11.75 14.99
C LEU A 372 31.36 -11.14 13.66
N ALA A 373 30.70 -11.93 12.82
CA ALA A 373 30.10 -11.44 11.57
C ALA A 373 28.97 -10.43 11.83
N ILE A 374 28.11 -10.70 12.82
CA ILE A 374 27.05 -9.80 13.26
C ILE A 374 27.64 -8.47 13.75
N LEU A 375 28.64 -8.51 14.64
CA LEU A 375 29.29 -7.31 15.17
C LEU A 375 29.95 -6.49 14.06
N ARG A 376 30.62 -7.14 13.10
CA ARG A 376 31.22 -6.45 11.95
C ARG A 376 30.18 -5.78 11.05
N GLY A 377 29.04 -6.41 10.81
CA GLY A 377 27.99 -5.81 9.98
C GLY A 377 27.21 -4.69 10.68
N LEU A 378 27.23 -4.63 12.01
CA LEU A 378 26.66 -3.52 12.78
C LEU A 378 27.65 -2.36 12.99
N ARG A 379 28.94 -2.57 12.71
CA ARG A 379 30.03 -1.59 12.91
C ARG A 379 29.66 -0.22 12.36
N ASP A 380 29.36 -0.13 11.07
CA ASP A 380 29.09 1.15 10.39
C ASP A 380 27.93 1.93 11.04
N ARG A 381 26.91 1.22 11.53
CA ARG A 381 25.77 1.83 12.23
C ARG A 381 26.15 2.34 13.61
N TYR A 382 26.95 1.58 14.37
CA TYR A 382 27.46 2.02 15.67
C TYR A 382 28.42 3.20 15.54
N GLU A 383 29.30 3.18 14.54
CA GLU A 383 30.22 4.28 14.23
C GLU A 383 29.44 5.55 13.89
N ALA A 384 28.43 5.46 13.02
CA ALA A 384 27.57 6.59 12.66
C ALA A 384 26.75 7.11 13.85
N HIS A 385 26.24 6.22 14.71
CA HIS A 385 25.43 6.58 15.87
C HIS A 385 26.25 7.28 16.97
N HIS A 386 27.46 6.79 17.24
CA HIS A 386 28.31 7.29 18.33
C HIS A 386 29.37 8.31 17.86
N GLY A 387 29.59 8.46 16.56
CA GLY A 387 30.63 9.34 16.01
C GLY A 387 32.04 8.86 16.33
N VAL A 388 32.25 7.54 16.41
CA VAL A 388 33.54 6.90 16.73
C VAL A 388 33.95 5.93 15.62
N GLU A 389 35.21 5.55 15.57
CA GLU A 389 35.72 4.49 14.69
C GLU A 389 36.08 3.27 15.54
N ILE A 390 35.54 2.10 15.20
CA ILE A 390 35.74 0.84 15.92
C ILE A 390 36.84 0.07 15.21
N LEU A 391 38.09 0.23 15.65
CA LEU A 391 39.28 -0.34 15.01
C LEU A 391 39.24 -1.88 14.87
#